data_AF-A0A4R0J1H0-F1
#
_entry.id   AF-A0A4R0J1H0-F1
#
_cell.length_a   1.000
_cell.length_b   1.000
_cell.length_c   1.000
_cell.angle_alpha   90.00
_cell.angle_beta   90.00
_cell.angle_gamma   90.00
#
_symmetry.space_group_name_H-M   'P 1'
#
loop_
_entity.id
_entity.type
_entity.pdbx_description
1 polymer ?
#
loop_
_entity_poly.entity_id
_entity_poly.type
_entity_poly.pdbx_seq_one_letter_code
_entity_poly.pdbx_strand_id
1 'polypeptide(L)'
;MPWDLVKRMVPIALNALDNLIGDGVLDRHELENDPLTELEMWDEVIVQRLPPSLVVTPSATLGKECSVAGTYYDPTDAVRAIIAVAESGSIRRDAFTALHELGHHIQHTTPEIADELADLPVDITFAVEDRVCEEFAAAILIPNTTATTILGTDTPTAGDIVTLTQRTSASRSAVCIRAHENLTVPGMVVLLDADDRVQIAPARGLPPLRRGSTQSSAEIVKKARRRQAEGDYDFRITDDDTRFQYRDAIEGASLFAQVADIGGGYLVIVAVTENPPWRDRFTLPKFDTAPRAADWVCPHPECGEPFESWAETHDLCGKPRCTSCHRCACSPSHVKERVCKGCNLMQPNHRFEDDGATHCNDCA
;
A
#
# COMPACT_ATOMS: atom_id res chain seq x y z
N MET A 1 -14.25 2.58 -13.99
CA MET A 1 -12.96 2.65 -14.71
C MET A 1 -13.01 1.67 -15.88
N PRO A 2 -12.94 2.15 -17.14
CA PRO A 2 -12.98 1.32 -18.34
C PRO A 2 -11.60 0.69 -18.63
N TRP A 3 -11.29 -0.42 -17.95
CA TRP A 3 -9.97 -1.06 -18.02
C TRP A 3 -9.54 -1.51 -19.42
N ASP A 4 -10.49 -1.89 -20.27
CA ASP A 4 -10.19 -2.31 -21.65
C ASP A 4 -9.68 -1.13 -22.49
N LEU A 5 -10.10 0.09 -22.18
CA LEU A 5 -9.62 1.30 -22.85
C LEU A 5 -8.18 1.60 -22.43
N VAL A 6 -7.90 1.62 -21.12
CA VAL A 6 -6.54 1.80 -20.58
C VAL A 6 -5.56 0.80 -21.22
N LYS A 7 -5.94 -0.49 -21.28
CA LYS A 7 -5.10 -1.54 -21.87
C LYS A 7 -4.83 -1.36 -23.36
N ARG A 8 -5.69 -0.66 -24.10
CA ARG A 8 -5.46 -0.31 -25.52
C ARG A 8 -4.58 0.92 -25.67
N MET A 9 -4.77 1.92 -24.82
CA MET A 9 -4.05 3.20 -24.92
C MET A 9 -2.59 3.11 -24.46
N VAL A 10 -2.28 2.30 -23.43
CA VAL A 10 -0.90 2.17 -22.94
C VAL A 10 0.06 1.70 -24.04
N PRO A 11 -0.24 0.66 -24.85
CA PRO A 11 0.59 0.32 -26.01
C PRO A 11 0.73 1.43 -27.04
N ILE A 12 -0.29 2.27 -27.26
CA ILE A 12 -0.21 3.40 -28.19
C ILE A 12 0.78 4.44 -27.66
N ALA A 13 0.70 4.79 -26.38
CA ALA A 13 1.64 5.71 -25.73
C ALA A 13 3.08 5.17 -25.74
N LEU A 14 3.26 3.87 -25.47
CA LEU A 14 4.58 3.23 -25.55
C LEU A 14 5.14 3.22 -26.97
N ASN A 15 4.31 2.96 -27.99
CA ASN A 15 4.74 3.03 -29.40
C ASN A 15 5.12 4.45 -29.81
N ALA A 16 4.39 5.47 -29.34
CA ALA A 16 4.74 6.86 -29.58
C ALA A 16 6.11 7.21 -28.97
N LEU A 17 6.38 6.73 -27.75
CA LEU A 17 7.71 6.84 -27.15
C LEU A 17 8.77 6.08 -27.94
N ASP A 18 8.50 4.85 -28.38
CA ASP A 18 9.44 4.03 -29.14
C ASP A 18 9.80 4.69 -30.50
N ASN A 19 8.90 5.46 -31.09
CA ASN A 19 9.21 6.28 -32.28
C ASN A 19 10.21 7.41 -31.93
N LEU A 20 10.00 8.14 -30.84
CA LEU A 20 10.95 9.17 -30.38
C LEU A 20 12.33 8.57 -30.09
N ILE A 21 12.36 7.37 -29.51
CA ILE A 21 13.60 6.63 -29.27
C ILE A 21 14.25 6.18 -30.59
N GLY A 22 13.46 5.65 -31.52
CA GLY A 22 13.93 5.21 -32.84
C GLY A 22 14.51 6.34 -33.69
N ASP A 23 13.98 7.55 -33.52
CA ASP A 23 14.46 8.77 -34.18
C ASP A 23 15.69 9.38 -33.48
N GLY A 24 16.10 8.81 -32.33
CA GLY A 24 17.24 9.28 -31.53
C GLY A 24 16.98 10.58 -30.77
N VAL A 25 15.71 10.93 -30.56
CA VAL A 25 15.28 12.11 -29.79
C VAL A 25 15.44 11.85 -28.28
N LEU A 26 15.10 10.63 -27.85
CA LEU A 26 15.20 10.18 -26.47
C LEU A 26 15.99 8.86 -26.39
N ASP A 27 16.72 8.65 -25.30
CA ASP A 27 17.41 7.40 -25.02
C ASP A 27 16.63 6.53 -24.03
N ARG A 28 16.36 5.27 -24.43
CA ARG A 28 15.62 4.31 -23.60
C ARG A 28 16.31 4.01 -22.29
N HIS A 29 17.63 3.84 -22.32
CA HIS A 29 18.41 3.50 -21.13
C HIS A 29 18.43 4.67 -20.15
N GLU A 30 18.56 5.90 -20.63
CA GLU A 30 18.50 7.10 -19.78
C GLU A 30 17.11 7.28 -19.15
N LEU A 31 16.02 7.09 -19.90
CA LEU A 31 14.66 7.14 -19.33
C LEU A 31 14.40 6.10 -18.23
N GLU A 32 15.03 4.92 -18.32
CA GLU A 32 14.91 3.88 -17.30
C GLU A 32 15.69 4.19 -16.02
N ASN A 33 16.78 4.95 -16.12
CA ASN A 33 17.73 5.16 -15.02
C ASN A 33 17.63 6.57 -14.40
N ASP A 34 17.58 7.60 -15.23
CA ASP A 34 17.48 9.01 -14.83
C ASP A 34 16.61 9.83 -15.81
N PRO A 35 15.27 9.59 -15.79
CA PRO A 35 14.36 10.23 -16.73
C PRO A 35 14.31 11.75 -16.58
N LEU A 36 14.64 12.30 -15.41
CA LEU A 36 14.68 13.75 -15.24
C LEU A 36 15.81 14.38 -16.07
N THR A 37 17.02 13.80 -15.99
CA THR A 37 18.16 14.30 -16.76
C THR A 37 17.93 14.14 -18.27
N GLU A 38 17.35 13.02 -18.70
CA GLU A 38 17.02 12.81 -20.10
C GLU A 38 16.00 13.85 -20.61
N LEU A 39 14.92 14.07 -19.87
CA LEU A 39 13.90 15.06 -20.24
C LEU A 39 14.41 16.51 -20.18
N GLU A 40 15.39 16.81 -19.33
CA GLU A 40 16.06 18.12 -19.29
C GLU A 40 16.88 18.41 -20.55
N MET A 41 17.35 17.37 -21.26
CA MET A 41 18.08 17.50 -22.52
C MET A 41 17.16 17.56 -23.74
N TRP A 42 15.89 17.21 -23.59
CA TRP A 42 14.94 17.18 -24.69
C TRP A 42 14.37 18.58 -25.00
N ASP A 43 14.59 19.04 -26.23
CA ASP A 43 14.22 20.40 -26.64
C ASP A 43 12.71 20.66 -26.76
N GLU A 44 11.84 19.66 -26.71
CA GLU A 44 10.38 19.86 -26.87
C GLU A 44 9.69 20.25 -25.55
N VAL A 45 10.29 19.88 -24.43
CA VAL A 45 9.77 20.14 -23.09
C VAL A 45 10.72 21.00 -22.26
N ILE A 46 10.19 21.67 -21.25
CA ILE A 46 10.96 22.37 -20.23
C ILE A 46 10.70 21.67 -18.90
N VAL A 47 11.72 21.04 -18.35
CA VAL A 47 11.64 20.41 -17.02
C VAL A 47 11.89 21.45 -15.92
N GLN A 48 10.99 21.53 -14.95
CA GLN A 48 11.12 22.39 -13.78
C GLN A 48 11.09 21.56 -12.49
N ARG A 49 12.20 21.54 -11.76
CA ARG A 49 12.26 20.95 -10.42
C ARG A 49 11.79 21.99 -9.39
N LEU A 50 10.71 21.68 -8.69
CA LEU A 50 10.11 22.56 -7.69
C LEU A 50 10.52 22.10 -6.29
N PRO A 51 10.83 23.03 -5.37
CA PRO A 51 11.21 22.67 -4.02
C PRO A 51 10.04 21.98 -3.28
N PRO A 52 10.32 21.11 -2.29
CA PRO A 52 9.31 20.29 -1.60
C PRO A 52 8.20 21.09 -0.90
N SER A 53 8.43 22.38 -0.63
CA SER A 53 7.51 23.28 0.06
C SER A 53 6.47 23.94 -0.86
N LEU A 54 6.61 23.81 -2.18
CA LEU A 54 5.62 24.29 -3.13
C LEU A 54 4.55 23.21 -3.36
N VAL A 55 3.30 23.51 -2.97
CA VAL A 55 2.15 22.75 -3.44
C VAL A 55 1.96 23.07 -4.91
N VAL A 56 2.28 22.12 -5.78
CA VAL A 56 1.87 22.18 -7.18
C VAL A 56 0.36 22.08 -7.18
N THR A 57 -0.31 23.22 -7.33
CA THR A 57 -1.75 23.24 -7.48
C THR A 57 -2.00 22.93 -8.95
N PRO A 58 -2.77 21.88 -9.30
CA PRO A 58 -3.11 21.61 -10.69
C PRO A 58 -3.67 22.88 -11.33
N SER A 59 -3.31 23.15 -12.58
CA SER A 59 -3.81 24.29 -13.32
C SER A 59 -5.33 24.40 -13.15
N ALA A 60 -5.81 25.59 -12.79
CA ALA A 60 -7.18 25.88 -12.35
C ALA A 60 -8.27 25.60 -13.41
N THR A 61 -7.91 25.05 -14.57
CA THR A 61 -8.81 24.75 -15.67
C THR A 61 -9.55 23.41 -15.53
N LEU A 62 -9.08 22.45 -14.70
CA LEU A 62 -9.70 21.11 -14.61
C LEU A 62 -9.96 20.53 -13.20
N GLY A 63 -9.62 21.24 -12.12
CA GLY A 63 -10.27 21.07 -10.81
C GLY A 63 -10.16 19.71 -10.09
N LYS A 64 -9.25 18.81 -10.48
CA LYS A 64 -8.93 17.59 -9.71
C LYS A 64 -7.42 17.33 -9.64
N GLU A 65 -6.99 16.89 -8.47
CA GLU A 65 -5.60 16.61 -8.12
C GLU A 65 -5.13 15.33 -8.83
N CYS A 66 -4.03 15.43 -9.58
CA CYS A 66 -3.32 14.27 -10.13
C CYS A 66 -2.71 13.45 -8.99
N SER A 67 -2.53 12.13 -9.17
CA SER A 67 -2.07 11.25 -8.09
C SER A 67 -0.59 11.45 -7.71
N VAL A 68 0.15 12.19 -8.55
CA VAL A 68 1.58 12.47 -8.41
C VAL A 68 1.87 13.93 -8.04
N ALA A 69 3.05 14.18 -7.49
CA ALA A 69 3.51 15.52 -7.11
C ALA A 69 4.14 16.26 -8.32
N GLY A 70 3.44 16.28 -9.44
CA GLY A 70 3.89 16.86 -10.71
C GLY A 70 2.76 17.57 -11.44
N THR A 71 3.12 18.32 -12.48
CA THR A 71 2.15 18.83 -13.46
C THR A 71 2.78 18.97 -14.84
N TYR A 72 2.06 18.46 -15.83
CA TYR A 72 2.22 18.80 -17.22
C TYR A 72 1.40 20.05 -17.54
N TYR A 73 1.99 20.96 -18.32
CA TYR A 73 1.30 22.13 -18.80
C TYR A 73 1.75 22.46 -20.22
N ASP A 74 0.80 22.47 -21.16
CA ASP A 74 1.00 22.94 -22.52
C ASP A 74 0.33 24.31 -22.72
N PRO A 75 1.07 25.42 -22.56
CA PRO A 75 0.58 26.73 -22.91
C PRO A 75 0.44 26.87 -24.43
N THR A 76 -0.79 27.11 -24.89
CA THR A 76 -1.10 27.41 -26.31
C THR A 76 -0.28 28.54 -26.94
N ASP A 77 0.34 29.40 -26.13
CA ASP A 77 1.17 30.53 -26.56
C ASP A 77 2.69 30.37 -26.26
N ALA A 78 3.15 29.28 -25.62
CA ALA A 78 4.59 29.07 -25.43
C ALA A 78 5.17 28.16 -26.51
N VAL A 79 6.49 28.28 -26.67
CA VAL A 79 7.26 27.52 -27.67
C VAL A 79 7.38 26.04 -27.28
N ARG A 80 7.20 25.71 -26.00
CA ARG A 80 7.47 24.38 -25.41
C ARG A 80 6.55 24.06 -24.25
N ALA A 81 6.16 22.80 -24.12
CA ALA A 81 5.42 22.30 -22.97
C ALA A 81 6.30 22.29 -21.71
N ILE A 82 5.68 22.33 -20.53
CA ILE A 82 6.37 22.34 -19.24
C ILE A 82 6.02 21.07 -18.47
N ILE A 83 7.04 20.38 -17.97
CA ILE A 83 6.93 19.28 -17.01
C ILE A 83 7.50 19.78 -15.68
N ALA A 84 6.65 19.99 -14.70
CA ALA A 84 7.07 20.40 -13.36
C ALA A 84 6.99 19.21 -12.40
N VAL A 85 8.08 18.98 -11.65
CA VAL A 85 8.18 17.89 -10.66
C VAL A 85 8.54 18.48 -9.31
N ALA A 86 7.68 18.30 -8.31
CA ALA A 86 8.00 18.67 -6.94
C ALA A 86 8.91 17.62 -6.30
N GLU A 87 10.07 18.06 -5.81
CA GLU A 87 11.05 17.18 -5.20
C GLU A 87 10.47 16.50 -3.96
N SER A 88 10.40 15.17 -3.98
CA SER A 88 9.86 14.38 -2.87
C SER A 88 10.93 13.88 -1.89
N GLY A 89 12.20 14.16 -2.17
CA GLY A 89 13.36 13.58 -1.46
C GLY A 89 13.59 12.11 -1.81
N SER A 90 12.90 11.57 -2.82
CA SER A 90 13.06 10.21 -3.30
C SER A 90 13.23 10.20 -4.81
N ILE A 91 14.48 9.98 -5.27
CA ILE A 91 14.84 9.90 -6.70
C ILE A 91 13.87 9.00 -7.48
N ARG A 92 13.44 7.88 -6.89
CA ARG A 92 12.50 6.93 -7.53
C ARG A 92 11.09 7.51 -7.70
N ARG A 93 10.60 8.30 -6.74
CA ARG A 93 9.29 8.96 -6.85
C ARG A 93 9.36 10.13 -7.81
N ASP A 94 10.46 10.86 -7.80
CA ASP A 94 10.69 11.99 -8.72
C ASP A 94 10.79 11.46 -10.17
N ALA A 95 11.47 10.33 -10.38
CA ALA A 95 11.54 9.63 -11.67
C ALA A 95 10.16 9.14 -12.15
N PHE A 96 9.37 8.51 -11.27
CA PHE A 96 8.00 8.12 -11.61
C PHE A 96 7.13 9.32 -11.98
N THR A 97 7.24 10.41 -11.22
CA THR A 97 6.50 11.64 -11.47
C THR A 97 6.90 12.25 -12.83
N ALA A 98 8.19 12.33 -13.12
CA ALA A 98 8.67 12.83 -14.41
C ALA A 98 8.13 12.01 -15.59
N LEU A 99 8.14 10.68 -15.49
CA LEU A 99 7.60 9.79 -16.53
C LEU A 99 6.06 9.82 -16.60
N HIS A 100 5.38 10.06 -15.49
CA HIS A 100 3.94 10.27 -15.46
C HIS A 100 3.56 11.54 -16.25
N GLU A 101 4.26 12.64 -16.02
CA GLU A 101 4.04 13.89 -16.78
C GLU A 101 4.47 13.78 -18.25
N LEU A 102 5.53 13.02 -18.55
CA LEU A 102 5.86 12.64 -19.93
C LEU A 102 4.71 11.88 -20.58
N GLY A 103 4.05 10.99 -19.83
CA GLY A 103 2.84 10.31 -20.28
C GLY A 103 1.75 11.29 -20.69
N HIS A 104 1.51 12.36 -19.91
CA HIS A 104 0.55 13.40 -20.29
C HIS A 104 0.96 14.12 -21.57
N HIS A 105 2.24 14.44 -21.72
CA HIS A 105 2.75 15.05 -22.96
C HIS A 105 2.48 14.16 -24.17
N ILE A 106 2.85 12.87 -24.10
CA ILE A 106 2.60 11.89 -25.17
C ILE A 106 1.12 11.76 -25.49
N GLN A 107 0.25 11.69 -24.47
CA GLN A 107 -1.19 11.64 -24.69
C GLN A 107 -1.71 12.89 -25.40
N HIS A 108 -1.14 14.07 -25.09
CA HIS A 108 -1.51 15.34 -25.73
C HIS A 108 -1.04 15.45 -27.18
N THR A 109 0.15 14.91 -27.50
CA THR A 109 0.76 15.02 -28.82
C THR A 109 0.49 13.83 -29.75
N THR A 110 -0.18 12.79 -29.26
CA THR A 110 -0.55 11.59 -30.05
C THR A 110 -2.02 11.64 -30.47
N PRO A 111 -2.34 11.91 -31.75
CA PRO A 111 -3.73 12.06 -32.22
C PRO A 111 -4.60 10.82 -31.96
N GLU A 112 -4.03 9.61 -32.08
CA GLU A 112 -4.74 8.36 -31.86
C GLU A 112 -5.28 8.23 -30.42
N ILE A 113 -4.56 8.80 -29.46
CA ILE A 113 -4.98 8.84 -28.06
C ILE A 113 -6.10 9.86 -27.87
N ALA A 114 -5.96 11.04 -28.47
CA ALA A 114 -6.98 12.09 -28.41
C ALA A 114 -8.33 11.61 -29.00
N ASP A 115 -8.27 10.84 -30.10
CA ASP A 115 -9.46 10.26 -30.73
C ASP A 115 -10.19 9.27 -29.82
N GLU A 116 -9.48 8.40 -29.09
CA GLU A 116 -10.09 7.46 -28.13
C GLU A 116 -10.72 8.15 -26.92
N LEU A 117 -10.26 9.36 -26.57
CA LEU A 117 -10.74 10.14 -25.43
C LEU A 117 -11.88 11.11 -25.77
N ALA A 118 -12.05 11.48 -27.04
CA ALA A 118 -12.93 12.57 -27.47
C ALA A 118 -14.41 12.39 -27.08
N ASP A 119 -14.90 11.15 -27.05
CA ASP A 119 -16.31 10.84 -26.78
C ASP A 119 -16.60 10.51 -25.30
N LEU A 120 -15.60 10.57 -24.43
CA LEU A 120 -15.75 10.21 -23.02
C LEU A 120 -16.27 11.39 -22.17
N PRO A 121 -17.08 11.11 -21.13
CA PRO A 121 -17.38 12.09 -20.10
C PRO A 121 -16.08 12.58 -19.42
N VAL A 122 -15.99 13.89 -19.17
CA VAL A 122 -14.77 14.55 -18.63
C VAL A 122 -14.21 13.88 -17.37
N ASP A 123 -15.07 13.42 -16.48
CA ASP A 123 -14.65 12.73 -15.24
C ASP A 123 -14.07 11.34 -15.50
N ILE A 124 -14.54 10.65 -16.54
CA ILE A 124 -13.99 9.37 -17.01
C ILE A 124 -12.69 9.62 -17.78
N THR A 125 -12.64 10.64 -18.64
CA THR A 125 -11.45 11.04 -19.40
C THR A 125 -10.27 11.24 -18.47
N PHE A 126 -10.40 12.11 -17.47
CA PHE A 126 -9.32 12.38 -16.50
C PHE A 126 -8.85 11.11 -15.79
N ALA A 127 -9.79 10.26 -15.34
CA ALA A 127 -9.45 9.01 -14.65
C ALA A 127 -8.79 7.97 -15.57
N VAL A 128 -9.04 8.03 -16.87
CA VAL A 128 -8.39 7.18 -17.87
C VAL A 128 -7.00 7.73 -18.20
N GLU A 129 -6.87 9.04 -18.46
CA GLU A 129 -5.60 9.71 -18.75
C GLU A 129 -4.58 9.48 -17.64
N ASP A 130 -4.98 9.76 -16.39
CA ASP A 130 -4.15 9.57 -15.18
C ASP A 130 -3.70 8.11 -15.05
N ARG A 131 -4.62 7.16 -15.28
CA ARG A 131 -4.30 5.73 -15.23
C ARG A 131 -3.38 5.30 -16.39
N VAL A 132 -3.54 5.84 -17.59
CA VAL A 132 -2.64 5.56 -18.71
C VAL A 132 -1.23 6.09 -18.41
N CYS A 133 -1.11 7.29 -17.82
CA CYS A 133 0.18 7.82 -17.34
C CYS A 133 0.83 6.93 -16.28
N GLU A 134 0.06 6.46 -15.29
CA GLU A 134 0.54 5.55 -14.24
C GLU A 134 1.12 4.25 -14.82
N GLU A 135 0.38 3.60 -15.73
CA GLU A 135 0.80 2.36 -16.37
C GLU A 135 1.98 2.56 -17.33
N PHE A 136 1.98 3.67 -18.08
CA PHE A 136 3.07 4.07 -18.97
C PHE A 136 4.38 4.26 -18.19
N ALA A 137 4.37 5.06 -17.13
CA ALA A 137 5.54 5.29 -16.28
C ALA A 137 6.04 4.00 -15.63
N ALA A 138 5.12 3.14 -15.17
CA ALA A 138 5.46 1.84 -14.60
C ALA A 138 6.12 0.91 -15.64
N ALA A 139 5.63 0.88 -16.88
CA ALA A 139 6.19 0.05 -17.96
C ALA A 139 7.59 0.49 -18.41
N ILE A 140 7.93 1.78 -18.25
CA ILE A 140 9.29 2.27 -18.49
C ILE A 140 10.20 1.86 -17.34
N LEU A 141 9.83 2.19 -16.09
CA LEU A 141 10.68 1.91 -14.93
C LEU A 141 10.85 0.42 -14.60
N ILE A 142 9.89 -0.41 -15.01
CA ILE A 142 9.93 -1.87 -14.84
C ILE A 142 9.74 -2.53 -16.22
N PRO A 143 10.80 -2.62 -17.04
CA PRO A 143 10.70 -3.22 -18.37
C PRO A 143 10.18 -4.65 -18.30
N ASN A 144 9.26 -5.01 -19.22
CA ASN A 144 8.65 -6.35 -19.25
C ASN A 144 9.67 -7.47 -19.41
N THR A 145 10.77 -7.24 -20.14
CA THR A 145 11.88 -8.19 -20.31
C THR A 145 12.57 -8.47 -18.97
N THR A 146 12.89 -7.43 -18.21
CA THR A 146 13.48 -7.51 -16.87
C THR A 146 12.54 -8.18 -15.88
N ALA A 147 11.27 -7.77 -15.86
CA ALA A 147 10.25 -8.37 -15.00
C ALA A 147 10.06 -9.86 -15.32
N THR A 148 9.93 -10.24 -16.59
CA THR A 148 9.73 -11.64 -17.00
C THR A 148 10.95 -12.49 -16.68
N THR A 149 12.16 -11.96 -16.84
CA THR A 149 13.39 -12.69 -16.55
C THR A 149 13.57 -12.96 -15.06
N ILE A 150 13.15 -12.02 -14.20
CA ILE A 150 13.33 -12.13 -12.74
C ILE A 150 12.14 -12.84 -12.07
N LEU A 151 10.91 -12.44 -12.39
CA LEU A 151 9.70 -12.99 -11.77
C LEU A 151 9.25 -14.30 -12.42
N GLY A 152 9.63 -14.54 -13.68
CA GLY A 152 9.17 -15.71 -14.44
C GLY A 152 7.66 -15.71 -14.69
N THR A 153 7.12 -16.88 -14.97
CA THR A 153 5.68 -17.12 -15.17
C THR A 153 4.97 -17.68 -13.94
N ASP A 154 5.74 -18.06 -12.91
CA ASP A 154 5.23 -18.63 -11.68
C ASP A 154 5.04 -17.55 -10.61
N THR A 155 4.46 -17.94 -9.47
CA THR A 155 4.36 -17.05 -8.31
C THR A 155 5.77 -16.61 -7.88
N PRO A 156 6.05 -15.30 -7.74
CA PRO A 156 7.38 -14.82 -7.38
C PRO A 156 7.69 -15.08 -5.89
N THR A 157 8.97 -15.19 -5.58
CA THR A 157 9.48 -15.23 -4.21
C THR A 157 9.74 -13.80 -3.68
N ALA A 158 9.86 -13.64 -2.36
CA ALA A 158 10.29 -12.36 -1.79
C ALA A 158 11.70 -11.98 -2.27
N GLY A 159 12.56 -12.97 -2.53
CA GLY A 159 13.88 -12.77 -3.12
C GLY A 159 13.84 -12.24 -4.55
N ASP A 160 12.88 -12.65 -5.36
CA ASP A 160 12.72 -12.15 -6.74
C ASP A 160 12.31 -10.68 -6.73
N ILE A 161 11.45 -10.29 -5.77
CA ILE A 161 11.04 -8.90 -5.59
C ILE A 161 12.20 -8.01 -5.16
N VAL A 162 13.06 -8.50 -4.24
CA VAL A 162 14.30 -7.81 -3.85
C VAL A 162 15.21 -7.64 -5.07
N THR A 163 15.40 -8.70 -5.84
CA THR A 163 16.23 -8.69 -7.06
C THR A 163 15.69 -7.69 -8.08
N LEU A 164 14.38 -7.67 -8.32
CA LEU A 164 13.75 -6.73 -9.25
C LEU A 164 13.90 -5.27 -8.78
N THR A 165 13.80 -5.03 -7.48
CA THR A 165 14.02 -3.69 -6.89
C THR A 165 15.46 -3.21 -7.02
N GLN A 166 16.44 -4.13 -6.98
CA GLN A 166 17.85 -3.81 -7.17
C GLN A 166 18.21 -3.59 -8.66
N ARG A 167 17.42 -4.17 -9.57
CA ARG A 167 17.66 -4.14 -11.02
C ARG A 167 16.85 -3.07 -11.76
N THR A 168 16.08 -2.27 -11.03
CA THR A 168 15.23 -1.21 -11.60
C THR A 168 15.29 0.05 -10.74
N SER A 169 15.01 1.19 -11.36
CA SER A 169 14.84 2.47 -10.66
C SER A 169 13.43 2.65 -10.09
N ALA A 170 12.55 1.66 -10.25
CA ALA A 170 11.18 1.70 -9.77
C ALA A 170 11.08 1.73 -8.24
N SER A 171 10.02 2.37 -7.73
CA SER A 171 9.73 2.38 -6.29
C SER A 171 9.39 0.98 -5.77
N ARG A 172 9.68 0.71 -4.49
CA ARG A 172 9.33 -0.58 -3.84
C ARG A 172 7.86 -0.94 -4.00
N SER A 173 6.97 0.06 -3.92
CA SER A 173 5.53 -0.15 -4.11
C SER A 173 5.19 -0.56 -5.54
N ALA A 174 5.78 0.09 -6.55
CA ALA A 174 5.58 -0.28 -7.95
C ALA A 174 6.06 -1.71 -8.23
N VAL A 175 7.23 -2.08 -7.71
CA VAL A 175 7.76 -3.45 -7.82
C VAL A 175 6.81 -4.47 -7.15
N CYS A 176 6.27 -4.15 -5.97
CA CYS A 176 5.30 -5.03 -5.29
C CYS A 176 4.00 -5.20 -6.08
N ILE A 177 3.49 -4.13 -6.71
CA ILE A 177 2.30 -4.19 -7.57
C ILE A 177 2.60 -5.09 -8.78
N ARG A 178 3.72 -4.88 -9.47
CA ARG A 178 4.12 -5.70 -10.61
C ARG A 178 4.25 -7.17 -10.22
N ALA A 179 4.92 -7.46 -9.11
CA ALA A 179 5.10 -8.83 -8.63
C ALA A 179 3.77 -9.50 -8.28
N HIS A 180 2.80 -8.75 -7.76
CA HIS A 180 1.47 -9.28 -7.46
C HIS A 180 0.76 -9.81 -8.71
N GLU A 181 0.95 -9.20 -9.88
CA GLU A 181 0.31 -9.64 -11.13
C GLU A 181 0.78 -11.04 -11.56
N ASN A 182 1.96 -11.46 -11.12
CA ASN A 182 2.53 -12.78 -11.36
C ASN A 182 2.08 -13.84 -10.34
N LEU A 183 1.26 -13.48 -9.33
CA LEU A 183 0.69 -14.48 -8.42
C LEU A 183 -0.18 -15.46 -9.21
N THR A 184 0.21 -16.73 -9.28
CA THR A 184 -0.53 -17.79 -9.99
C THR A 184 -1.62 -18.43 -9.13
N VAL A 185 -1.58 -18.21 -7.82
CA VAL A 185 -2.54 -18.70 -6.81
C VAL A 185 -3.08 -17.54 -5.96
N PRO A 186 -4.15 -17.76 -5.17
CA PRO A 186 -4.60 -16.78 -4.19
C PRO A 186 -3.51 -16.43 -3.18
N GLY A 187 -3.31 -15.14 -2.93
CA GLY A 187 -2.17 -14.64 -2.18
C GLY A 187 -2.10 -13.12 -2.15
N MET A 188 -1.02 -12.60 -1.58
CA MET A 188 -0.73 -11.17 -1.53
C MET A 188 0.77 -10.91 -1.49
N VAL A 189 1.16 -9.74 -1.97
CA VAL A 189 2.50 -9.17 -1.78
C VAL A 189 2.35 -8.03 -0.79
N VAL A 190 3.06 -8.06 0.32
CA VAL A 190 2.98 -7.05 1.39
C VAL A 190 4.29 -6.30 1.50
N LEU A 191 4.23 -4.97 1.46
CA LEU A 191 5.35 -4.10 1.77
C LEU A 191 5.13 -3.47 3.14
N LEU A 192 6.07 -3.66 4.06
CA LEU A 192 6.07 -3.06 5.38
C LEU A 192 7.18 -2.02 5.48
N ASP A 193 6.92 -0.90 6.17
CA ASP A 193 7.95 0.06 6.56
C ASP A 193 8.73 -0.40 7.80
N ALA A 194 9.61 0.44 8.34
CA ALA A 194 10.41 0.13 9.53
C ALA A 194 9.59 -0.05 10.82
N ASP A 195 8.34 0.45 10.86
CA ASP A 195 7.44 0.38 12.01
C ASP A 195 6.41 -0.77 11.88
N ASP A 196 6.67 -1.73 10.99
CA ASP A 196 5.79 -2.85 10.66
C ASP A 196 4.41 -2.44 10.13
N ARG A 197 4.29 -1.22 9.58
CA ARG A 197 3.04 -0.74 9.01
C ARG A 197 2.95 -1.07 7.52
N VAL A 198 1.77 -1.52 7.12
CA VAL A 198 1.46 -1.86 5.73
C VAL A 198 1.52 -0.59 4.88
N GLN A 199 2.46 -0.56 3.94
CA GLN A 199 2.55 0.48 2.93
C GLN A 199 1.70 0.12 1.72
N ILE A 200 1.81 -1.11 1.23
CA ILE A 200 0.90 -1.64 0.23
C ILE A 200 0.73 -3.15 0.44
N ALA A 201 -0.44 -3.68 0.11
CA ALA A 201 -0.73 -5.11 0.18
C ALA A 201 -1.66 -5.53 -0.98
N PRO A 202 -1.22 -5.41 -2.25
CA PRO A 202 -2.00 -5.95 -3.36
C PRO A 202 -2.24 -7.45 -3.13
N ALA A 203 -3.47 -7.89 -3.37
CA ALA A 203 -3.94 -9.25 -3.09
C ALA A 203 -4.77 -9.82 -4.24
N ARG A 204 -4.53 -11.09 -4.57
CA ARG A 204 -5.24 -11.88 -5.57
C ARG A 204 -6.08 -12.93 -4.85
N GLY A 205 -7.39 -12.91 -5.04
CA GLY A 205 -8.30 -13.90 -4.45
C GLY A 205 -8.40 -13.88 -2.92
N LEU A 206 -7.80 -12.87 -2.26
CA LEU A 206 -7.85 -12.63 -0.82
C LEU A 206 -8.22 -11.15 -0.57
N PRO A 207 -8.85 -10.84 0.56
CA PRO A 207 -8.98 -9.44 0.98
C PRO A 207 -7.58 -8.82 1.18
N PRO A 208 -7.35 -7.58 0.75
CA PRO A 208 -6.06 -6.91 0.98
C PRO A 208 -5.93 -6.42 2.42
N LEU A 209 -4.69 -6.32 2.91
CA LEU A 209 -4.43 -5.69 4.21
C LEU A 209 -4.63 -4.17 4.11
N ARG A 210 -5.13 -3.57 5.18
CA ARG A 210 -5.37 -2.12 5.24
C ARG A 210 -4.05 -1.37 5.31
N ARG A 211 -3.82 -0.42 4.39
CA ARG A 211 -2.69 0.53 4.49
C ARG A 211 -2.65 1.19 5.87
N GLY A 212 -1.47 1.23 6.48
CA GLY A 212 -1.21 1.79 7.79
C GLY A 212 -1.51 0.87 8.97
N SER A 213 -2.14 -0.29 8.77
CA SER A 213 -2.28 -1.30 9.83
C SER A 213 -0.92 -1.91 10.18
N THR A 214 -0.74 -2.30 11.44
CA THR A 214 0.50 -2.96 11.90
C THR A 214 0.42 -4.46 11.71
N GLN A 215 1.55 -5.08 11.38
CA GLN A 215 1.72 -6.54 11.32
C GLN A 215 2.79 -7.05 12.31
N SER A 216 3.11 -6.25 13.33
CA SER A 216 4.13 -6.57 14.36
C SER A 216 3.84 -7.86 15.14
N SER A 217 2.59 -8.30 15.19
CA SER A 217 2.18 -9.54 15.84
C SER A 217 2.45 -10.79 15.01
N ALA A 218 2.62 -10.67 13.68
CA ALA A 218 2.86 -11.81 12.79
C ALA A 218 4.25 -12.41 13.04
N GLU A 219 4.32 -13.73 13.22
CA GLU A 219 5.57 -14.42 13.58
C GLU A 219 6.68 -14.23 12.54
N ILE A 220 6.33 -14.22 11.25
CA ILE A 220 7.30 -13.98 10.18
C ILE A 220 7.94 -12.59 10.26
N VAL A 221 7.18 -11.57 10.69
CA VAL A 221 7.67 -10.19 10.89
C VAL A 221 8.61 -10.14 12.08
N LYS A 222 8.24 -10.75 13.21
CA LYS A 222 9.11 -10.85 14.40
C LYS A 222 10.44 -11.53 14.07
N LYS A 223 10.42 -12.60 13.28
CA LYS A 223 11.63 -13.31 12.82
C LYS A 223 12.51 -12.40 11.96
N ALA A 224 11.93 -11.66 11.01
CA ALA A 224 12.65 -10.71 10.16
C ALA A 224 13.28 -9.56 10.96
N ARG A 225 12.53 -8.96 11.88
CA ARG A 225 13.05 -7.87 12.73
C ARG A 225 14.19 -8.31 13.63
N ARG A 226 14.16 -9.56 14.12
CA ARG A 226 15.28 -10.14 14.88
C ARG A 226 16.56 -10.19 14.04
N ARG A 227 16.48 -10.62 12.78
CA ARG A 227 17.64 -10.64 11.86
C ARG A 227 18.20 -9.24 11.64
N GLN A 228 17.34 -8.26 11.35
CA GLN A 228 17.77 -6.87 11.19
C GLN A 228 18.43 -6.31 12.46
N ALA A 229 17.89 -6.63 13.65
CA ALA A 229 18.48 -6.23 14.93
C ALA A 229 19.87 -6.86 15.19
N GLU A 230 20.11 -8.05 14.64
CA GLU A 230 21.41 -8.74 14.64
C GLU A 230 22.37 -8.18 13.57
N GLY A 231 21.93 -7.22 12.74
CA GLY A 231 22.69 -6.62 11.65
C GLY A 231 22.72 -7.47 10.37
N ASP A 232 21.85 -8.48 10.28
CA ASP A 232 21.68 -9.30 9.08
C ASP A 232 20.56 -8.75 8.20
N TYR A 233 20.93 -8.34 6.98
CA TYR A 233 20.04 -7.74 5.98
C TYR A 233 19.95 -8.57 4.69
N ASP A 234 20.63 -9.72 4.59
CA ASP A 234 20.52 -10.64 3.45
C ASP A 234 19.89 -11.95 3.91
N PHE A 235 18.61 -11.87 4.27
CA PHE A 235 17.83 -13.03 4.70
C PHE A 235 16.62 -13.27 3.82
N ARG A 236 16.25 -14.55 3.73
CA ARG A 236 14.97 -15.03 3.21
C ARG A 236 14.42 -15.98 4.25
N ILE A 237 13.37 -15.56 4.97
CA ILE A 237 12.75 -16.37 6.01
C ILE A 237 11.43 -16.89 5.47
N THR A 238 11.21 -18.19 5.58
CA THR A 238 9.94 -18.82 5.25
C THR A 238 9.19 -19.17 6.52
N ASP A 239 7.87 -19.09 6.45
CA ASP A 239 6.97 -19.55 7.49
C ASP A 239 5.75 -20.19 6.84
N ASP A 240 5.41 -21.39 7.28
CA ASP A 240 4.27 -22.09 6.73
C ASP A 240 2.97 -21.60 7.34
N ASP A 241 2.96 -21.06 8.56
CA ASP A 241 1.74 -20.75 9.32
C ASP A 241 1.68 -19.26 9.68
N THR A 242 1.84 -18.39 8.67
CA THR A 242 1.71 -16.95 8.87
C THR A 242 0.25 -16.54 8.89
N ARG A 243 -0.15 -15.79 9.92
CA ARG A 243 -1.46 -15.14 10.01
C ARG A 243 -1.27 -13.63 10.01
N PHE A 244 -1.96 -12.96 9.10
CA PHE A 244 -1.98 -11.50 9.06
C PHE A 244 -3.20 -10.97 9.79
N GLN A 245 -3.06 -9.77 10.36
CA GLN A 245 -4.16 -9.07 11.00
C GLN A 245 -4.93 -8.21 9.99
N TYR A 246 -6.21 -8.48 9.89
CA TYR A 246 -7.18 -7.69 9.13
C TYR A 246 -7.82 -6.62 10.05
N ARG A 247 -8.86 -5.95 9.55
CA ARG A 247 -9.61 -4.96 10.34
C ARG A 247 -10.08 -5.59 11.66
N ASP A 248 -10.07 -4.80 12.74
CA ASP A 248 -10.61 -5.16 14.06
C ASP A 248 -9.84 -6.30 14.78
N ALA A 249 -8.55 -6.47 14.47
CA ALA A 249 -7.68 -7.53 15.01
C ALA A 249 -8.14 -8.96 14.66
N ILE A 250 -8.96 -9.10 13.62
CA ILE A 250 -9.34 -10.40 13.06
C ILE A 250 -8.12 -11.03 12.40
N GLU A 251 -7.74 -12.23 12.85
CA GLU A 251 -6.68 -13.00 12.22
C GLU A 251 -7.18 -13.67 10.95
N GLY A 252 -6.37 -13.54 9.90
CA GLY A 252 -6.60 -14.22 8.64
C GLY A 252 -6.44 -15.73 8.73
N ALA A 253 -6.76 -16.37 7.61
CA ALA A 253 -6.33 -17.73 7.36
C ALA A 253 -4.80 -17.85 7.42
N SER A 254 -4.34 -19.04 7.77
CA SER A 254 -2.93 -19.42 7.70
C SER A 254 -2.46 -19.39 6.25
N LEU A 255 -1.33 -18.71 5.99
CA LEU A 255 -0.70 -18.62 4.68
C LEU A 255 0.74 -19.13 4.73
N PHE A 256 1.20 -19.71 3.63
CA PHE A 256 2.62 -19.90 3.39
C PHE A 256 3.20 -18.54 3.05
N ALA A 257 4.18 -18.07 3.81
CA ALA A 257 4.80 -16.78 3.58
C ALA A 257 6.33 -16.87 3.50
N GLN A 258 6.92 -15.99 2.71
CA GLN A 258 8.34 -15.72 2.71
C GLN A 258 8.56 -14.22 2.85
N VAL A 259 9.48 -13.83 3.73
CA VAL A 259 9.88 -12.44 3.96
C VAL A 259 11.35 -12.24 3.59
N ALA A 260 11.65 -11.07 3.04
CA ALA A 260 13.01 -10.60 2.79
C ALA A 260 13.15 -9.11 3.14
N ASP A 261 14.38 -8.70 3.45
CA ASP A 261 14.75 -7.29 3.54
C ASP A 261 14.83 -6.67 2.14
N ILE A 262 14.21 -5.50 1.95
CA ILE A 262 14.20 -4.76 0.68
C ILE A 262 14.89 -3.39 0.82
N GLY A 263 15.75 -3.25 1.84
CA GLY A 263 16.56 -2.09 2.15
C GLY A 263 15.82 -0.94 2.84
N GLY A 264 16.57 -0.11 3.57
CA GLY A 264 16.04 1.10 4.22
C GLY A 264 15.04 0.82 5.34
N GLY A 265 15.14 -0.36 5.98
CA GLY A 265 14.23 -0.80 7.05
C GLY A 265 12.91 -1.40 6.54
N TYR A 266 12.69 -1.45 5.22
CA TYR A 266 11.50 -2.04 4.64
C TYR A 266 11.61 -3.57 4.56
N LEU A 267 10.47 -4.25 4.71
CA LEU A 267 10.33 -5.68 4.48
C LEU A 267 9.35 -5.93 3.34
N VAL A 268 9.62 -6.94 2.53
CA VAL A 268 8.65 -7.47 1.56
C VAL A 268 8.27 -8.89 1.93
N ILE A 269 6.98 -9.19 1.88
CA ILE A 269 6.43 -10.51 2.19
C ILE A 269 5.62 -10.98 0.99
N VAL A 270 5.89 -12.18 0.50
CA VAL A 270 4.98 -12.89 -0.40
C VAL A 270 4.25 -13.94 0.42
N ALA A 271 2.92 -13.93 0.38
CA ALA A 271 2.09 -14.88 1.09
C ALA A 271 1.05 -15.52 0.16
N VAL A 272 0.94 -16.85 0.18
CA VAL A 272 0.06 -17.62 -0.69
C VAL A 272 -0.69 -18.71 0.07
N THR A 273 -1.86 -19.10 -0.46
CA THR A 273 -2.68 -20.16 0.12
C THR A 273 -2.13 -21.55 -0.17
N GLU A 274 -1.42 -21.73 -1.29
CA GLU A 274 -0.97 -23.01 -1.81
C GLU A 274 0.23 -22.87 -2.75
N ASN A 275 0.88 -23.98 -3.05
CA ASN A 275 2.00 -24.11 -3.99
C ASN A 275 3.06 -22.99 -3.86
N PRO A 276 3.60 -22.72 -2.66
CA PRO A 276 4.63 -21.72 -2.50
C PRO A 276 5.88 -22.09 -3.31
N PRO A 277 6.46 -21.16 -4.08
CA PRO A 277 7.59 -21.42 -4.99
C PRO A 277 8.87 -21.85 -4.26
N TRP A 278 9.00 -21.54 -2.96
CA TRP A 278 10.12 -21.97 -2.12
C TRP A 278 9.94 -23.38 -1.54
N ARG A 279 8.99 -24.18 -2.07
CA ARG A 279 8.81 -25.58 -1.68
C ARG A 279 8.82 -26.52 -2.87
N ASP A 280 9.62 -27.57 -2.74
CA ASP A 280 9.79 -28.60 -3.78
C ASP A 280 8.64 -29.62 -3.84
N ARG A 281 7.57 -29.45 -3.07
CA ARG A 281 6.48 -30.42 -2.93
C ARG A 281 5.11 -29.78 -3.11
N PHE A 282 4.22 -30.52 -3.75
CA PHE A 282 2.79 -30.21 -3.80
C PHE A 282 2.26 -29.93 -2.39
N THR A 283 1.60 -28.79 -2.22
CA THR A 283 0.98 -28.40 -0.95
C THR A 283 -0.52 -28.27 -1.16
N LEU A 284 -1.30 -28.79 -0.22
CA LEU A 284 -2.74 -28.60 -0.26
C LEU A 284 -3.08 -27.15 0.07
N PRO A 285 -4.11 -26.57 -0.56
CA PRO A 285 -4.59 -25.25 -0.21
C PRO A 285 -4.94 -25.13 1.26
N LYS A 286 -4.49 -24.02 1.87
CA LYS A 286 -4.90 -23.61 3.21
C LYS A 286 -6.28 -22.94 3.25
N PHE A 287 -7.13 -23.24 2.27
CA PHE A 287 -8.55 -22.86 2.26
C PHE A 287 -9.34 -23.70 3.29
N ASP A 288 -8.96 -23.65 4.56
CA ASP A 288 -9.92 -23.87 5.62
C ASP A 288 -9.44 -23.32 6.96
N THR A 289 -10.04 -22.19 7.34
CA THR A 289 -10.79 -22.05 8.58
C THR A 289 -11.55 -20.74 8.38
N ALA A 290 -12.88 -20.77 8.58
CA ALA A 290 -13.67 -19.55 8.76
C ALA A 290 -12.89 -18.54 9.61
N PRO A 291 -13.09 -17.22 9.45
CA PRO A 291 -12.31 -16.26 10.21
C PRO A 291 -12.32 -16.69 11.69
N ARG A 292 -11.15 -16.70 12.31
CA ARG A 292 -11.05 -17.15 13.70
C ARG A 292 -11.15 -15.90 14.54
N ALA A 293 -12.12 -15.89 15.45
CA ALA A 293 -12.15 -14.87 16.48
C ALA A 293 -10.82 -14.90 17.23
N ALA A 294 -10.32 -13.73 17.62
CA ALA A 294 -9.10 -13.67 18.40
C ALA A 294 -9.27 -14.43 19.72
N ASP A 295 -8.24 -15.19 20.11
CA ASP A 295 -8.19 -15.91 21.39
C ASP A 295 -7.82 -14.94 22.52
N TRP A 296 -8.63 -14.93 23.57
CA TRP A 296 -8.42 -14.11 24.76
C TRP A 296 -8.45 -15.00 26.00
N VAL A 297 -7.62 -14.66 27.00
CA VAL A 297 -7.75 -15.23 28.35
C VAL A 297 -8.37 -14.16 29.24
N CYS A 298 -9.43 -14.51 29.95
CA CYS A 298 -10.05 -13.60 30.90
C CYS A 298 -9.05 -13.18 32.00
N PRO A 299 -8.74 -11.89 32.16
CA PRO A 299 -7.76 -11.44 33.15
C PRO A 299 -8.32 -11.41 34.57
N HIS A 300 -9.62 -11.67 34.77
CA HIS A 300 -10.22 -11.78 36.09
C HIS A 300 -9.81 -13.13 36.71
N PRO A 301 -9.12 -13.14 37.87
CA PRO A 301 -8.61 -14.37 38.49
C PRO A 301 -9.70 -15.40 38.82
N GLU A 302 -10.92 -14.93 39.06
CA GLU A 302 -12.09 -15.78 39.35
C GLU A 302 -12.65 -16.49 38.12
N CYS A 303 -12.36 -15.98 36.92
CA CYS A 303 -12.83 -16.57 35.66
C CYS A 303 -11.69 -17.30 34.97
N GLY A 304 -10.61 -16.61 34.58
CA GLY A 304 -9.43 -17.23 33.95
C GLY A 304 -9.68 -17.99 32.65
N GLU A 305 -10.91 -18.06 32.16
CA GLU A 305 -11.27 -18.90 31.02
C GLU A 305 -10.73 -18.32 29.71
N PRO A 306 -10.18 -19.18 28.82
CA PRO A 306 -9.94 -18.82 27.43
C PRO A 306 -11.29 -18.64 26.71
N PHE A 307 -11.39 -17.63 25.85
CA PHE A 307 -12.57 -17.37 25.05
C PHE A 307 -12.22 -16.73 23.71
N GLU A 308 -13.00 -17.05 22.69
CA GLU A 308 -12.96 -16.42 21.38
C GLU A 308 -13.97 -15.27 21.32
N SER A 309 -13.59 -14.12 20.76
CA SER A 309 -14.53 -12.99 20.54
C SER A 309 -14.40 -12.34 19.16
N TRP A 310 -15.58 -12.11 18.57
CA TRP A 310 -15.80 -11.31 17.35
C TRP A 310 -16.21 -9.87 17.62
N ALA A 311 -16.53 -9.56 18.88
CA ALA A 311 -17.02 -8.25 19.27
C ALA A 311 -15.90 -7.21 19.24
N GLU A 312 -16.29 -5.95 18.98
CA GLU A 312 -15.40 -4.80 19.06
C GLU A 312 -14.68 -4.77 20.42
N THR A 313 -13.40 -4.36 20.37
CA THR A 313 -12.61 -4.17 21.59
C THR A 313 -13.14 -2.94 22.34
N HIS A 314 -13.15 -3.01 23.66
CA HIS A 314 -13.61 -1.90 24.49
C HIS A 314 -12.60 -0.75 24.44
N ASP A 315 -13.04 0.46 24.10
CA ASP A 315 -12.19 1.65 23.87
C ASP A 315 -11.16 1.93 24.98
N LEU A 316 -11.49 1.63 26.24
CA LEU A 316 -10.61 1.89 27.39
C LEU A 316 -9.60 0.77 27.64
N CYS A 317 -10.02 -0.50 27.51
CA CYS A 317 -9.15 -1.64 27.85
C CYS A 317 -8.47 -2.26 26.63
N GLY A 318 -8.91 -1.92 25.41
CA GLY A 318 -8.45 -2.52 24.16
C GLY A 318 -8.74 -4.02 24.04
N LYS A 319 -9.61 -4.57 24.91
CA LYS A 319 -9.97 -6.01 24.95
C LYS A 319 -11.48 -6.19 24.83
N PRO A 320 -11.98 -7.27 24.21
CA PRO A 320 -13.40 -7.57 24.17
C PRO A 320 -13.91 -8.01 25.55
N ARG A 321 -15.23 -8.01 25.71
CA ARG A 321 -15.86 -8.55 26.92
C ARG A 321 -15.76 -10.08 26.92
N CYS A 322 -15.43 -10.66 28.06
CA CYS A 322 -15.41 -12.12 28.23
C CYS A 322 -16.81 -12.70 27.96
N THR A 323 -16.90 -13.75 27.14
CA THR A 323 -18.19 -14.40 26.83
C THR A 323 -18.76 -15.18 28.01
N SER A 324 -17.92 -15.59 28.98
CA SER A 324 -18.33 -16.34 30.17
C SER A 324 -18.80 -15.42 31.30
N CYS A 325 -18.00 -14.42 31.69
CA CYS A 325 -18.33 -13.52 32.81
C CYS A 325 -18.86 -12.14 32.38
N HIS A 326 -18.88 -11.83 31.09
CA HIS A 326 -19.31 -10.55 30.50
C HIS A 326 -18.56 -9.29 31.00
N ARG A 327 -17.45 -9.46 31.72
CA ARG A 327 -16.58 -8.37 32.18
C ARG A 327 -15.46 -8.10 31.17
N CYS A 328 -15.04 -6.83 31.01
CA CYS A 328 -13.79 -6.49 30.33
C CYS A 328 -12.63 -6.40 31.34
N ALA A 329 -11.42 -6.31 30.81
CA ALA A 329 -10.16 -6.16 31.53
C ALA A 329 -9.92 -4.79 32.19
N CYS A 330 -10.91 -3.90 32.22
CA CYS A 330 -10.77 -2.61 32.90
C CYS A 330 -10.48 -2.86 34.37
N SER A 331 -9.35 -2.34 34.85
CA SER A 331 -9.10 -2.25 36.28
C SER A 331 -10.16 -1.33 36.92
N PRO A 332 -10.63 -1.62 38.15
CA PRO A 332 -11.58 -0.77 38.87
C PRO A 332 -11.15 0.70 38.97
N SER A 333 -9.84 0.97 38.86
CA SER A 333 -9.23 2.30 38.84
C SER A 333 -9.69 3.23 37.71
N HIS A 334 -10.39 2.72 36.68
CA HIS A 334 -10.96 3.53 35.60
C HIS A 334 -12.45 3.83 35.76
N VAL A 335 -13.11 3.29 36.78
CA VAL A 335 -14.46 3.74 37.13
C VAL A 335 -14.29 5.10 37.80
N LYS A 336 -14.73 6.18 37.13
CA LYS A 336 -14.81 7.49 37.78
C LYS A 336 -15.75 7.35 38.97
N GLU A 337 -15.22 7.43 40.19
CA GLU A 337 -16.01 7.42 41.42
C GLU A 337 -16.25 8.86 41.88
N ARG A 338 -17.43 9.12 42.42
CA ARG A 338 -17.85 10.42 42.94
C ARG A 338 -18.43 10.25 44.34
N VAL A 339 -18.17 11.20 45.22
CA VAL A 339 -18.77 11.22 46.56
C VAL A 339 -20.15 11.85 46.46
N CYS A 340 -21.19 11.10 46.84
CA CYS A 340 -22.55 11.60 46.91
C CYS A 340 -22.71 12.57 48.09
N LYS A 341 -23.28 13.77 47.85
CA LYS A 341 -23.50 14.77 48.92
C LYS A 341 -24.65 14.43 49.87
N GLY A 342 -25.52 13.49 49.51
CA GLY A 342 -26.64 13.05 50.35
C GLY A 342 -26.20 12.02 51.40
N CYS A 343 -25.62 10.90 50.96
CA CYS A 343 -25.22 9.81 51.86
C CYS A 343 -23.73 9.84 52.26
N ASN A 344 -22.92 10.75 51.69
CA ASN A 344 -21.47 10.87 51.91
C ASN A 344 -20.67 9.59 51.60
N LEU A 345 -21.23 8.66 50.84
CA LEU A 345 -20.53 7.47 50.36
C LEU A 345 -19.89 7.71 48.98
N MET A 346 -18.75 7.08 48.75
CA MET A 346 -18.11 7.01 47.44
C MET A 346 -18.90 6.05 46.55
N GLN A 347 -19.41 6.55 45.44
CA GLN A 347 -20.31 5.83 44.54
C GLN A 347 -19.76 5.86 43.10
N PRO A 348 -19.95 4.79 42.30
CA PRO A 348 -19.59 4.78 40.89
C PRO A 348 -20.37 5.83 40.06
N ASN A 349 -19.79 6.39 38.98
CA ASN A 349 -20.46 7.44 38.17
C ASN A 349 -21.84 7.04 37.63
N HIS A 350 -22.09 5.75 37.35
CA HIS A 350 -23.39 5.29 36.83
C HIS A 350 -24.54 5.37 37.86
N ARG A 351 -24.24 5.63 39.14
CA ARG A 351 -25.25 5.90 40.17
C ARG A 351 -25.69 7.35 40.23
N PHE A 352 -25.22 8.19 39.31
CA PHE A 352 -25.62 9.58 39.14
C PHE A 352 -26.31 9.71 37.78
N GLU A 353 -27.46 10.40 37.70
CA GLU A 353 -28.23 10.54 36.45
C GLU A 353 -27.43 11.24 35.34
N ASP A 354 -26.57 12.20 35.70
CA ASP A 354 -25.69 12.91 34.78
C ASP A 354 -24.36 13.36 35.44
N ASP A 355 -23.46 13.93 34.63
CA ASP A 355 -22.16 14.43 35.09
C ASP A 355 -22.29 15.63 36.06
N GLY A 356 -23.43 16.33 36.10
CA GLY A 356 -23.72 17.44 37.02
C GLY A 356 -24.36 17.02 38.35
N ALA A 357 -24.94 15.83 38.43
CA ALA A 357 -25.70 15.36 39.59
C ALA A 357 -24.81 15.18 40.81
N THR A 358 -25.23 15.73 41.96
CA THR A 358 -24.45 15.68 43.22
C THR A 358 -24.97 14.65 44.22
N HIS A 359 -26.13 14.06 43.93
CA HIS A 359 -26.77 13.01 44.71
C HIS A 359 -26.84 11.74 43.86
N CYS A 360 -26.64 10.57 44.47
CA CYS A 360 -26.84 9.29 43.78
C CYS A 360 -28.33 8.97 43.66
N ASN A 361 -28.69 8.05 42.77
CA ASN A 361 -30.08 7.66 42.50
C ASN A 361 -30.85 7.16 43.74
N ASP A 362 -30.16 6.68 44.77
CA ASP A 362 -30.77 6.25 46.04
C ASP A 362 -31.07 7.43 47.00
N CYS A 363 -30.45 8.58 46.75
CA CYS A 363 -30.61 9.84 47.52
C CYS A 363 -31.34 10.94 46.74
N ALA A 364 -31.66 10.69 45.46
CA ALA A 364 -32.35 11.60 44.57
C ALA A 364 -33.86 11.66 44.87
#